data_AF-A0A349MDG9-F1
#
_entry.id   AF-A0A349MDG9-F1
#
_cell.length_a   1.000
_cell.length_b   1.000
_cell.length_c   1.000
_cell.angle_alpha   90.00
_cell.angle_beta   90.00
_cell.angle_gamma   90.00
#
_symmetry.space_group_name_H-M   'P 1'
#
loop_
_entity.id
_entity.type
_entity.pdbx_description
1 polymer ?
#
loop_
_entity_poly.entity_id
_entity_poly.type
_entity_poly.pdbx_seq_one_letter_code
_entity_poly.pdbx_strand_id
1 'polypeptide(L)'
;MKAHVVSLIHALALIGLGGYGYITSDTPSITALIPVAAGVLLLAMNNGVKKENKVIAHIAVLLTLLIVIGLVKPLTGAVSRGDTAATARVATMLVLGILAIVSFVRSFIAARKARG
;
A
#
# COMPACT_ATOMS: atom_id res chain seq x y z
N MET A 1 8.45 -13.17 -5.52
CA MET A 1 9.11 -11.98 -4.95
C MET A 1 9.08 -12.07 -3.43
N LYS A 2 10.08 -11.52 -2.73
CA LYS A 2 10.11 -11.50 -1.25
C LYS A 2 9.15 -10.42 -0.73
N ALA A 3 8.57 -10.62 0.46
CA ALA A 3 7.56 -9.70 1.01
C ALA A 3 8.04 -8.24 1.12
N HIS A 4 9.29 -8.00 1.55
CA HIS A 4 9.85 -6.64 1.61
C HIS A 4 9.96 -5.97 0.23
N VAL A 5 10.15 -6.73 -0.86
CA VAL A 5 10.22 -6.14 -2.21
C VAL A 5 8.84 -5.68 -2.65
N VAL A 6 7.80 -6.51 -2.43
CA VAL A 6 6.43 -6.16 -2.81
C VAL A 6 5.88 -5.03 -1.92
N SER A 7 6.20 -5.06 -0.62
CA SER A 7 5.88 -3.97 0.31
C SER A 7 6.55 -2.66 -0.10
N LEU A 8 7.81 -2.69 -0.55
CA LEU A 8 8.51 -1.51 -1.04
C LEU A 8 7.85 -0.95 -2.30
N ILE A 9 7.54 -1.79 -3.28
CA ILE A 9 6.86 -1.37 -4.50
C ILE A 9 5.51 -0.72 -4.17
N HIS A 10 4.73 -1.33 -3.27
CA HIS A 10 3.47 -0.76 -2.82
C HIS A 10 3.65 0.59 -2.11
N ALA A 11 4.63 0.70 -1.20
CA ALA A 11 4.95 1.95 -0.51
C ALA A 11 5.33 3.08 -1.48
N LEU A 12 6.19 2.78 -2.46
CA LEU A 12 6.60 3.75 -3.48
C LEU A 12 5.44 4.16 -4.38
N ALA A 13 4.55 3.22 -4.75
CA ALA A 13 3.36 3.54 -5.52
C ALA A 13 2.40 4.46 -4.74
N LEU A 14 2.20 4.21 -3.44
CA LEU A 14 1.37 5.07 -2.58
C LEU A 14 1.93 6.49 -2.47
N ILE A 15 3.25 6.62 -2.28
CA ILE A 15 3.92 7.93 -2.20
C ILE A 15 3.83 8.64 -3.56
N GLY A 16 4.25 7.97 -4.63
CA GLY A 16 4.35 8.57 -5.96
C GLY A 16 2.98 8.93 -6.54
N LEU A 17 2.07 7.95 -6.61
CA LEU A 17 0.75 8.17 -7.20
C LEU A 17 -0.16 9.01 -6.29
N GLY A 18 -0.01 8.92 -4.96
CA GLY A 18 -0.78 9.71 -4.01
C GLY A 18 -0.33 11.18 -4.02
N GLY A 19 0.98 11.40 -4.01
CA GLY A 19 1.57 12.74 -4.12
C GLY A 19 1.24 13.37 -5.47
N TYR A 20 1.34 12.61 -6.55
CA TYR A 20 0.93 13.07 -7.88
C TYR A 20 -0.56 13.45 -7.91
N GLY A 21 -1.44 12.64 -7.31
CA GLY A 21 -2.86 12.96 -7.16
C GLY A 21 -3.14 14.28 -6.45
N TYR A 22 -2.35 14.62 -5.43
CA TYR A 22 -2.46 15.89 -4.72
C TYR A 22 -1.97 17.07 -5.56
N ILE A 23 -0.79 16.96 -6.18
CA ILE A 23 -0.15 18.06 -6.94
C ILE A 23 -0.94 18.43 -8.19
N THR A 24 -1.55 17.46 -8.87
CA THR A 24 -2.30 17.70 -10.11
C THR A 24 -3.78 18.00 -9.90
N SER A 25 -4.26 18.09 -8.65
CA SER A 25 -5.67 18.39 -8.40
C SER A 25 -5.90 19.88 -8.43
N ASP A 26 -6.92 20.32 -9.18
CA ASP A 26 -7.37 21.72 -9.16
C ASP A 26 -7.93 22.14 -7.80
N THR A 27 -8.41 21.15 -7.02
CA THR A 27 -8.90 21.32 -5.64
C THR A 27 -8.21 20.30 -4.72
N PRO A 28 -6.96 20.56 -4.29
CA PRO A 28 -6.20 19.60 -3.51
C PRO A 28 -6.83 19.42 -2.12
N SER A 29 -7.10 18.17 -1.75
CA SER A 29 -7.57 17.80 -0.42
C SER A 29 -6.43 17.24 0.40
N ILE A 30 -6.27 17.71 1.64
CA ILE A 30 -5.27 17.15 2.59
C ILE A 30 -5.50 15.64 2.79
N THR A 31 -6.74 15.17 2.67
CA THR A 31 -7.05 13.74 2.79
C THR A 31 -6.43 12.88 1.67
N ALA A 32 -6.07 13.48 0.53
CA ALA A 32 -5.36 12.79 -0.55
C ALA A 32 -3.89 12.47 -0.21
N LEU A 33 -3.36 13.04 0.89
CA LEU A 33 -2.02 12.72 1.40
C LEU A 33 -2.01 11.52 2.35
N ILE A 34 -3.17 10.97 2.73
CA ILE A 34 -3.26 9.76 3.57
C ILE A 34 -2.49 8.57 2.95
N PRO A 35 -2.66 8.24 1.65
CA PRO A 35 -1.86 7.22 0.99
C PRO A 35 -0.35 7.52 1.06
N VAL A 36 0.05 8.79 0.92
CA VAL A 36 1.47 9.19 0.97
C VAL A 36 2.05 8.93 2.35
N ALA A 37 1.39 9.40 3.41
CA ALA A 37 1.82 9.16 4.78
C ALA A 37 1.89 7.66 5.11
N ALA A 38 0.89 6.89 4.66
CA ALA A 38 0.88 5.45 4.83
C ALA A 38 2.02 4.75 4.07
N GLY A 39 2.34 5.22 2.86
CA GLY A 39 3.48 4.76 2.08
C GLY A 39 4.82 5.05 2.76
N VAL A 40 5.00 6.24 3.34
CA VAL A 40 6.21 6.59 4.12
C VAL A 40 6.35 5.67 5.33
N LEU A 41 5.26 5.38 6.04
CA LEU A 41 5.29 4.47 7.18
C LEU A 41 5.65 3.03 6.75
N LEU A 42 5.08 2.52 5.67
CA LEU A 42 5.44 1.22 5.11
C LEU A 42 6.92 1.18 4.67
N LEU A 43 7.44 2.26 4.12
CA LEU A 43 8.84 2.38 3.71
C LEU A 43 9.78 2.29 4.92
N ALA A 44 9.46 2.99 6.01
CA ALA A 44 10.22 2.92 7.26
C ALA A 44 10.23 1.50 7.86
N MET A 45 9.13 0.76 7.70
CA MET A 45 9.01 -0.61 8.19
C MET A 45 9.69 -1.65 7.30
N ASN A 46 10.05 -1.29 6.07
CA ASN A 46 10.55 -2.24 5.06
C ASN A 46 11.84 -2.95 5.49
N ASN A 47 12.73 -2.24 6.20
CA ASN A 47 13.94 -2.84 6.77
C ASN A 47 13.62 -3.90 7.83
N GLY A 48 12.58 -3.69 8.63
CA GLY A 48 12.12 -4.68 9.61
C GLY A 48 11.50 -5.91 8.96
N VAL A 49 10.74 -5.72 7.88
CA VAL A 49 10.21 -6.83 7.06
C VAL A 49 11.34 -7.63 6.41
N LYS A 50 12.38 -6.95 5.90
CA LYS A 50 13.56 -7.59 5.29
C LYS A 50 14.36 -8.41 6.31
N LYS A 51 14.43 -7.96 7.56
CA LYS A 51 15.08 -8.65 8.69
C LYS A 51 14.20 -9.74 9.33
N GLU A 52 13.05 -10.07 8.73
CA GLU A 52 12.09 -11.06 9.23
C GLU A 52 11.62 -10.80 10.67
N ASN A 53 11.58 -9.52 11.09
CA ASN A 53 11.04 -9.15 12.39
C ASN A 53 9.53 -9.43 12.39
N LYS A 54 9.11 -10.44 13.16
CA LYS A 54 7.72 -10.90 13.22
C LYS A 54 6.74 -9.77 13.56
N VAL A 55 7.07 -8.92 14.53
CA VAL A 55 6.20 -7.83 14.99
C VAL A 55 6.04 -6.80 13.88
N ILE A 56 7.16 -6.31 13.32
CA ILE A 56 7.12 -5.30 12.25
C ILE A 56 6.37 -5.83 11.02
N ALA A 57 6.57 -7.10 10.66
CA ALA A 57 5.87 -7.70 9.52
C ALA A 57 4.35 -7.82 9.75
N HIS A 58 3.89 -8.10 10.97
CA HIS A 58 2.46 -8.12 11.29
C HIS A 58 1.86 -6.70 11.27
N ILE A 59 2.57 -5.70 11.81
CA ILE A 59 2.12 -4.31 11.73
C ILE A 59 2.06 -3.86 10.25
N ALA A 60 3.04 -4.24 9.43
CA ALA A 60 3.11 -3.84 8.03
C ALA A 60 1.94 -4.43 7.21
N VAL A 61 1.60 -5.71 7.42
CA VAL A 61 0.45 -6.32 6.72
C VAL A 61 -0.88 -5.72 7.20
N LEU A 62 -1.02 -5.42 8.49
CA LEU A 62 -2.24 -4.79 9.03
C LEU A 62 -2.41 -3.38 8.47
N LEU A 63 -1.34 -2.59 8.43
CA LEU A 63 -1.34 -1.28 7.80
C LEU A 63 -1.70 -1.39 6.32
N THR A 64 -1.12 -2.36 5.60
CA THR A 64 -1.44 -2.61 4.19
C THR A 64 -2.92 -2.94 4.00
N LEU A 65 -3.51 -3.75 4.88
CA LEU A 65 -4.94 -4.08 4.86
C LEU A 65 -5.81 -2.84 5.07
N LEU A 66 -5.47 -1.99 6.04
CA LEU A 66 -6.19 -0.75 6.29
C LEU A 66 -6.12 0.20 5.09
N ILE A 67 -4.97 0.29 4.42
CA ILE A 67 -4.82 1.10 3.20
C ILE A 67 -5.72 0.57 2.08
N VAL A 68 -5.74 -0.74 1.84
CA VAL A 68 -6.58 -1.35 0.79
C VAL A 68 -8.06 -1.06 1.04
N ILE A 69 -8.53 -1.22 2.29
CA ILE A 69 -9.92 -0.89 2.64
C ILE A 69 -10.17 0.62 2.48
N GLY A 70 -9.24 1.46 2.93
CA GLY A 70 -9.33 2.91 2.84
C GLY A 70 -9.38 3.43 1.41
N LEU A 71 -8.71 2.78 0.46
CA LEU A 71 -8.67 3.15 -0.96
C LEU A 71 -9.98 2.86 -1.72
N VAL A 72 -10.91 2.10 -1.15
CA VAL A 72 -12.23 1.85 -1.76
C VAL A 72 -13.02 3.15 -1.95
N LYS A 73 -13.02 4.04 -0.95
CA LYS A 73 -13.78 5.30 -1.02
C LYS A 73 -13.20 6.28 -2.06
N PRO A 74 -11.87 6.51 -2.13
CA PRO A 74 -11.26 7.24 -3.24
C PRO A 74 -11.56 6.63 -4.61
N LEU A 75 -11.60 5.30 -4.73
CA LEU A 75 -11.90 4.63 -5.99
C LEU A 75 -13.33 4.92 -6.45
N THR A 76 -14.32 4.68 -5.57
CA THR A 76 -15.73 4.93 -5.91
C THR A 76 -15.98 6.40 -6.20
N GLY A 77 -15.33 7.30 -5.47
CA GLY A 77 -15.39 8.74 -5.74
C GLY A 77 -14.75 9.14 -7.07
N ALA A 78 -13.64 8.53 -7.48
CA ALA A 78 -13.01 8.81 -8.78
C ALA A 78 -13.88 8.31 -9.94
N VAL A 79 -14.46 7.11 -9.81
CA VAL A 79 -15.36 6.53 -10.80
C VAL A 79 -16.63 7.37 -10.96
N SER A 80 -17.25 7.82 -9.86
CA SER A 80 -18.47 8.62 -9.92
C SER A 80 -18.27 9.99 -10.58
N ARG A 81 -17.06 10.55 -10.49
CA ARG A 81 -16.69 11.80 -11.18
C ARG A 81 -16.27 11.59 -12.64
N GLY A 82 -16.18 10.34 -13.12
CA GLY A 82 -15.67 10.04 -14.46
C GLY A 82 -14.18 10.36 -14.64
N ASP A 83 -13.42 10.47 -13.54
CA ASP A 83 -11.98 10.78 -13.59
C ASP A 83 -11.20 9.47 -13.82
N THR A 84 -10.96 9.16 -15.09
CA THR A 84 -10.26 7.95 -15.53
C THR A 84 -8.83 7.91 -14.99
N ALA A 85 -8.16 9.06 -14.89
CA ALA A 85 -6.78 9.13 -14.41
C ALA A 85 -6.69 8.87 -12.90
N ALA A 86 -7.56 9.47 -12.09
CA ALA A 86 -7.64 9.16 -10.65
C ALA A 86 -8.06 7.71 -10.41
N THR A 87 -9.02 7.21 -11.19
CA THR A 87 -9.48 5.82 -11.11
C THR A 87 -8.32 4.85 -11.36
N ALA A 88 -7.56 5.05 -12.43
CA ALA A 88 -6.41 4.21 -12.77
C ALA A 88 -5.32 4.24 -11.69
N ARG A 89 -5.01 5.42 -11.13
CA ARG A 89 -4.04 5.59 -10.04
C ARG A 89 -4.46 4.83 -8.78
N VAL A 90 -5.70 5.02 -8.33
CA VAL A 90 -6.23 4.35 -7.13
C VAL A 90 -6.35 2.85 -7.34
N ALA A 91 -6.80 2.41 -8.52
CA ALA A 91 -6.86 0.98 -8.86
C ALA A 91 -5.47 0.34 -8.84
N THR A 92 -4.44 1.05 -9.34
CA THR A 92 -3.05 0.56 -9.31
C THR A 92 -2.56 0.40 -7.87
N MET A 93 -2.80 1.38 -6.99
CA MET A 93 -2.46 1.27 -5.56
C MET A 93 -3.16 0.08 -4.91
N LEU A 94 -4.45 -0.13 -5.20
CA LEU A 94 -5.23 -1.25 -4.68
C LEU A 94 -4.66 -2.61 -5.10
N VAL A 95 -4.40 -2.78 -6.41
CA VAL A 95 -3.84 -4.03 -6.94
C VAL A 95 -2.48 -4.33 -6.29
N LEU A 96 -1.60 -3.33 -6.20
CA LEU A 96 -0.30 -3.50 -5.54
C LEU A 96 -0.44 -3.82 -4.05
N GLY A 97 -1.41 -3.21 -3.36
CA GLY A 97 -1.72 -3.52 -1.96
C GLY A 97 -2.19 -4.95 -1.75
N ILE A 98 -3.08 -5.45 -2.60
CA ILE A 98 -3.53 -6.85 -2.56
C ILE A 98 -2.35 -7.80 -2.80
N LEU A 99 -1.50 -7.52 -3.80
CA LEU A 99 -0.30 -8.32 -4.06
C LEU A 99 0.68 -8.30 -2.87
N ALA A 100 0.82 -7.17 -2.18
CA ALA A 100 1.63 -7.07 -0.97
C ALA A 100 1.07 -7.94 0.16
N ILE A 101 -0.24 -7.90 0.42
CA ILE A 101 -0.91 -8.76 1.43
C ILE A 101 -0.67 -10.23 1.11
N VAL A 102 -0.90 -10.66 -0.13
CA VAL A 102 -0.66 -12.05 -0.55
C VAL A 102 0.81 -12.43 -0.32
N SER A 103 1.75 -11.53 -0.63
CA SER A 103 3.17 -11.77 -0.39
C SER A 103 3.53 -11.88 1.10
N PHE A 104 2.90 -11.08 1.98
CA PHE A 104 3.08 -11.18 3.43
C PHE A 104 2.57 -12.52 3.96
N VAL A 105 1.36 -12.92 3.57
CA VAL A 105 0.76 -14.20 3.99
C VAL A 105 1.63 -15.38 3.56
N ARG A 106 2.11 -15.38 2.30
CA ARG A 106 3.04 -16.41 1.82
C ARG A 106 4.34 -16.43 2.63
N SER A 107 4.87 -15.27 3.01
CA SER A 107 6.06 -15.15 3.85
C SER A 107 5.84 -15.75 5.24
N PHE A 108 4.67 -15.52 5.86
CA PHE A 108 4.35 -16.09 7.17
C PHE A 108 4.20 -17.61 7.13
N ILE A 109 3.55 -18.14 6.09
CA ILE A 109 3.43 -19.58 5.88
C ILE A 109 4.81 -20.22 5.71
N ALA A 110 5.69 -19.61 4.90
CA ALA A 110 7.05 -20.10 4.70
C ALA A 110 7.85 -20.12 6.01
N ALA A 111 7.79 -19.04 6.80
CA ALA A 111 8.46 -18.98 8.11
C ALA A 111 7.93 -20.02 9.11
N ARG A 112 6.63 -20.34 9.05
CA ARG A 112 6.04 -21.43 9.86
C ARG A 112 6.58 -22.80 9.43
N LYS A 113 6.63 -23.07 8.12
CA LYS A 113 7.15 -24.34 7.58
C LYS A 113 8.63 -24.55 7.82
N ALA A 114 9.44 -23.49 7.92
CA ALA A 114 10.86 -23.61 8.22
C ALA A 114 11.16 -23.91 9.71
N ARG A 115 10.15 -23.80 10.58
CA ARG A 115 10.27 -23.99 12.03
C ARG A 115 9.65 -25.31 12.53
N GLY A 116 8.93 -26.03 11.68
CA GLY A 116 8.30 -27.31 12.00
C GLY A 116 8.82 -28.37 11.05
#